data_AF-A0A0Q6X6W1-F1
#
_entry.id   AF-A0A0Q6X6W1-F1
#
_cell.length_a   1.000
_cell.length_b   1.000
_cell.length_c   1.000
_cell.angle_alpha   90.00
_cell.angle_beta   90.00
_cell.angle_gamma   90.00
#
_symmetry.space_group_name_H-M   'P 1'
#
loop_
_entity.id
_entity.type
_entity.pdbx_description
1 polymer ?
#
loop_
_entity_poly.entity_id
_entity_poly.type
_entity_poly.pdbx_seq_one_letter_code
_entity_poly.pdbx_strand_id
1 'polypeptide(L)'
;MQCPTCNTLNSATVVRCMTCGTTLIHEAAGHSMAYQEGARTLDAKLHTGIGSFFGFFLVAILLKFIFTAHWLSDREVYLAAVAGGVAGAIAGRLVLKARQDL
;
A
#
# COMPACT_ATOMS: atom_id res chain seq x y z
N MET A 1 -17.57 -23.59 22.12
CA MET A 1 -16.26 -24.20 21.78
C MET A 1 -15.44 -24.42 23.04
N GLN A 2 -14.77 -25.56 23.13
CA GLN A 2 -13.99 -25.94 24.30
C GLN A 2 -12.55 -25.44 24.14
N CYS A 3 -12.02 -24.78 25.16
CA CYS A 3 -10.64 -24.28 25.14
C CYS A 3 -9.64 -25.43 25.27
N PRO A 4 -8.64 -25.58 24.39
CA PRO A 4 -7.66 -26.67 24.47
C PRO A 4 -6.70 -26.57 25.66
N THR A 5 -6.57 -25.39 26.29
CA THR A 5 -5.63 -25.17 27.40
C THR A 5 -6.26 -25.40 28.77
N CYS A 6 -7.48 -24.91 28.99
CA CYS A 6 -8.15 -24.95 30.29
C CYS A 6 -9.48 -25.72 30.29
N ASN A 7 -9.86 -26.33 29.16
CA ASN A 7 -11.09 -27.10 28.97
C ASN A 7 -12.40 -26.35 29.28
N THR A 8 -12.37 -25.02 29.39
CA THR A 8 -13.60 -24.24 29.62
C THR A 8 -14.43 -24.12 28.35
N LEU A 9 -15.74 -24.20 28.52
CA LEU A 9 -16.72 -23.97 27.46
C LEU A 9 -16.90 -22.46 27.26
N ASN A 10 -16.56 -22.01 26.06
CA ASN A 10 -16.66 -20.62 25.63
C ASN A 10 -17.70 -20.50 24.49
N SER A 11 -18.30 -19.31 24.32
CA SER A 11 -19.17 -19.02 23.17
C SER A 11 -18.44 -19.26 21.84
N ALA A 12 -19.15 -19.61 20.76
CA ALA A 12 -18.54 -19.80 19.45
C ALA A 12 -18.02 -18.48 18.82
N THR A 13 -18.40 -17.33 19.36
CA THR A 13 -18.01 -16.00 18.85
C THR A 13 -16.83 -15.36 19.58
N VAL A 14 -16.38 -15.93 20.71
CA VAL A 14 -15.34 -15.28 21.52
C VAL A 14 -13.94 -15.64 21.04
N VAL A 15 -13.18 -14.62 20.61
CA VAL A 15 -11.84 -14.79 20.03
C VAL A 15 -10.82 -15.36 21.01
N ARG A 16 -10.96 -15.02 22.30
CA ARG A 16 -10.11 -15.48 23.40
C ARG A 16 -10.95 -16.18 24.46
N CYS A 17 -10.37 -17.20 25.08
CA CYS A 17 -10.97 -17.86 26.23
C CYS A 17 -11.18 -16.87 27.38
N MET A 18 -12.38 -16.84 27.97
CA MET A 18 -12.70 -15.90 29.05
C MET A 18 -11.99 -16.24 30.38
N THR A 19 -11.48 -17.47 30.52
CA THR A 19 -10.82 -17.93 31.75
C THR A 19 -9.30 -17.84 31.69
N CYS A 20 -8.68 -18.32 30.61
CA CYS A 20 -7.21 -18.38 30.50
C CYS A 20 -6.62 -17.46 29.42
N GLY A 21 -7.45 -16.76 28.64
CA GLY A 21 -7.00 -15.83 27.61
C GLY A 21 -6.44 -16.47 26.33
N THR A 22 -6.37 -17.81 26.23
CA THR A 22 -5.91 -18.51 25.02
C THR A 22 -6.75 -18.11 23.81
N THR A 23 -6.10 -17.79 22.70
CA THR A 23 -6.75 -17.46 21.43
C THR A 23 -7.44 -18.69 20.86
N LEU A 24 -8.77 -18.66 20.73
CA LEU A 24 -9.58 -19.77 20.22
C LEU A 24 -9.85 -19.64 18.72
N ILE A 25 -9.94 -18.41 18.21
CA ILE A 25 -10.16 -18.12 16.79
C ILE A 25 -8.97 -17.28 16.32
N HIS A 26 -8.02 -17.91 15.65
CA HIS A 26 -6.78 -17.24 15.22
C HIS A 26 -7.03 -16.19 14.12
N GLU A 27 -8.04 -16.40 13.28
CA GLU A 27 -8.40 -15.44 12.21
C GLU A 27 -9.04 -14.15 12.77
N ALA A 28 -9.81 -14.27 13.85
CA ALA A 28 -10.47 -13.15 14.50
C ALA A 28 -9.62 -12.46 15.57
N ALA A 29 -8.43 -13.00 15.88
CA ALA A 29 -7.48 -12.44 16.85
C ALA A 29 -6.99 -11.03 16.51
N GLY A 30 -7.28 -10.56 15.29
CA GLY A 30 -6.73 -9.35 14.74
C GLY A 30 -5.26 -9.56 14.38
N HIS A 31 -4.83 -9.00 13.25
CA HIS A 31 -3.41 -8.99 12.94
C HIS A 31 -2.64 -8.17 13.97
N SER A 32 -1.44 -8.66 14.34
CA SER A 32 -0.58 -7.96 15.30
C SER A 32 -0.30 -6.53 14.84
N MET A 33 -0.13 -5.61 15.79
CA MET A 33 0.23 -4.22 15.49
C MET A 33 1.45 -4.13 14.57
N ALA A 34 2.44 -5.01 14.78
CA ALA A 34 3.63 -5.14 13.94
C ALA A 34 3.30 -5.56 12.50
N TYR A 35 2.33 -6.46 12.29
CA TYR A 35 1.87 -6.82 10.95
C TYR A 35 1.17 -5.65 10.27
N GLN A 36 0.29 -4.93 10.97
CA GLN A 36 -0.43 -3.79 10.40
C GLN A 36 0.52 -2.66 10.00
N GLU A 37 1.52 -2.37 10.83
CA GLU A 37 2.55 -1.39 10.52
C GLU A 37 3.40 -1.83 9.31
N GLY A 38 3.79 -3.11 9.27
CA GLY A 38 4.48 -3.71 8.14
C GLY A 38 3.69 -3.57 6.83
N ALA A 39 2.41 -3.94 6.85
CA ALA A 39 1.53 -3.82 5.69
C ALA A 39 1.41 -2.36 5.20
N ARG A 40 1.25 -1.40 6.12
CA ARG A 40 1.20 0.04 5.76
C ARG A 40 2.49 0.52 5.09
N THR A 41 3.65 0.11 5.59
CA THR A 41 4.93 0.50 4.99
C THR A 41 5.14 -0.11 3.60
N LEU A 42 4.69 -1.35 3.39
CA LEU A 42 4.74 -2.03 2.11
C LEU A 42 3.79 -1.37 1.09
N ASP A 43 2.55 -1.10 1.49
CA ASP A 43 1.56 -0.43 0.64
C ASP A 43 2.03 0.94 0.19
N ALA A 44 2.66 1.71 1.08
CA ALA A 44 3.21 3.02 0.75
C ALA A 44 4.33 2.94 -0.29
N LYS A 45 5.24 1.97 -0.16
CA LYS A 45 6.32 1.75 -1.14
C LYS A 45 5.76 1.29 -2.48
N LEU A 46 4.78 0.39 -2.46
CA LEU A 46 4.14 -0.12 -3.67
C LEU A 46 3.44 1.00 -4.46
N HIS A 47 2.61 1.82 -3.80
CA HIS A 47 1.92 2.93 -4.45
C HIS A 47 2.87 4.01 -4.95
N THR A 48 3.95 4.28 -4.22
CA THR A 48 5.00 5.21 -4.68
C THR A 48 5.69 4.67 -5.94
N GLY A 49 6.02 3.38 -5.96
CA GLY A 49 6.65 2.73 -7.12
C GLY A 49 5.74 2.71 -8.34
N ILE A 50 4.47 2.34 -8.15
CA ILE A 50 3.45 2.34 -9.21
C ILE A 50 3.26 3.77 -9.75
N GLY A 51 3.09 4.75 -8.87
CA GLY A 51 2.94 6.16 -9.25
C GLY A 51 4.15 6.67 -10.03
N SER A 52 5.38 6.33 -9.61
CA SER A 52 6.59 6.71 -10.33
C SER A 52 6.70 6.08 -11.70
N PHE A 53 6.35 4.80 -11.83
CA PHE A 53 6.37 4.10 -13.10
C PHE A 53 5.40 4.75 -14.09
N PHE A 54 4.13 4.90 -13.70
CA PHE A 54 3.13 5.52 -14.57
C PHE A 54 3.45 6.99 -14.87
N GLY A 55 3.93 7.76 -13.90
CA GLY A 55 4.32 9.16 -14.12
C GLY A 55 5.46 9.30 -15.13
N PHE A 56 6.50 8.46 -15.03
CA PHE A 56 7.63 8.46 -15.97
C PHE A 56 7.18 8.08 -17.37
N PHE A 57 6.48 6.96 -17.52
CA PHE A 57 6.06 6.45 -18.83
C PHE A 57 5.04 7.37 -19.49
N LEU A 58 4.09 7.93 -18.73
CA LEU A 58 3.11 8.85 -19.27
C LEU A 58 3.79 10.09 -19.84
N VAL A 59 4.69 10.73 -19.10
CA VAL A 59 5.41 11.92 -19.60
C VAL A 59 6.34 11.59 -20.76
N ALA A 60 7.08 10.48 -20.69
CA ALA A 60 7.96 10.04 -21.77
C ALA A 60 7.18 9.78 -23.08
N ILE A 61 6.05 9.07 -23.00
CA ILE A 61 5.21 8.74 -24.16
C ILE A 61 4.55 10.00 -24.72
N LEU A 62 3.97 10.87 -23.87
CA LEU A 62 3.35 12.10 -24.35
C LEU A 62 4.35 13.01 -25.08
N LEU A 63 5.54 13.20 -24.53
CA LEU A 63 6.55 14.06 -25.16
C LEU A 63 7.14 13.43 -26.43
N LYS A 64 7.38 12.12 -26.44
CA LYS A 64 8.03 11.44 -27.58
C LYS A 64 7.07 11.16 -28.75
N PHE A 65 5.78 10.91 -28.50
CA PHE A 65 4.85 10.48 -29.54
C PHE A 65 3.76 11.49 -29.87
N ILE A 66 3.28 12.26 -28.88
CA ILE A 66 2.12 13.15 -29.05
C ILE A 66 2.57 14.59 -29.28
N PHE A 67 3.53 15.08 -28.50
CA PHE A 67 4.05 16.44 -28.59
C PHE A 67 5.37 16.54 -29.35
N THR A 68 5.54 15.74 -30.40
CA THR A 68 6.73 15.74 -31.27
C THR A 68 6.99 17.08 -31.97
N ALA A 69 5.99 17.95 -32.02
CA ALA A 69 6.12 19.32 -32.54
C ALA A 69 6.90 20.26 -31.61
N HIS A 70 7.10 19.92 -30.34
CA HIS A 70 7.99 20.68 -29.46
C HIS A 70 9.44 20.36 -29.81
N TRP A 71 10.24 21.41 -30.03
CA TRP A 71 11.69 21.35 -30.31
C TRP A 71 12.48 20.96 -29.04
N LEU A 72 12.10 19.87 -28.39
CA LEU A 72 12.70 19.39 -27.15
C LEU A 72 13.81 18.40 -27.46
N SER A 73 15.00 18.62 -26.92
CA SER A 73 16.11 17.68 -27.06
C SER A 73 15.80 16.36 -26.35
N ASP A 74 16.33 15.23 -26.83
CA ASP A 74 16.17 13.92 -26.16
C ASP A 74 16.59 13.96 -24.68
N ARG A 75 17.57 14.80 -24.33
CA ARG A 75 18.01 15.00 -22.95
C ARG A 75 16.94 15.69 -22.10
N GLU A 76 16.25 16.67 -22.66
CA GLU A 76 15.17 17.40 -21.98
C GLU A 76 13.93 16.53 -21.83
N VAL A 77 13.62 15.69 -22.82
CA VAL A 77 12.56 14.67 -22.72
C VAL A 77 12.84 13.70 -21.58
N TYR A 78 14.08 13.23 -21.45
CA TYR A 78 14.47 12.35 -20.35
C TYR A 78 14.34 13.02 -18.99
N LEU A 79 14.82 14.26 -18.85
CA LEU A 79 14.70 15.04 -17.61
C LEU A 79 13.24 15.29 -17.22
N ALA A 80 12.40 15.62 -18.20
CA ALA A 80 10.96 15.79 -17.98
C ALA A 80 10.29 14.47 -17.58
N ALA A 81 10.67 13.35 -18.17
CA ALA A 81 10.15 12.03 -17.79
C ALA A 81 10.57 11.66 -16.35
N VAL A 82 11.81 11.91 -15.95
CA VAL A 82 12.26 11.72 -14.57
C VAL A 82 11.46 12.61 -13.60
N ALA A 83 11.24 13.87 -13.94
CA ALA A 83 10.40 14.77 -13.16
C ALA A 83 8.95 14.26 -13.06
N GLY A 84 8.41 13.73 -14.16
CA GLY A 84 7.10 13.06 -14.20
C GLY A 84 7.02 11.84 -13.29
N GLY A 85 8.07 11.04 -13.23
CA GLY A 85 8.18 9.91 -12.30
C GLY A 85 8.18 10.38 -10.84
N VAL A 86 8.96 11.40 -10.50
CA VAL A 86 8.97 11.96 -9.13
C VAL A 86 7.60 12.51 -8.75
N ALA A 87 6.96 13.27 -9.65
CA ALA A 87 5.61 13.80 -9.43
C ALA A 87 4.58 12.67 -9.25
N GLY A 88 4.65 11.62 -10.07
CA GLY A 88 3.81 10.44 -9.98
C GLY A 88 3.99 9.68 -8.66
N ALA A 89 5.22 9.55 -8.17
CA ALA A 89 5.51 8.95 -6.86
C ALA A 89 4.86 9.75 -5.71
N ILE A 90 4.97 11.08 -5.74
CA ILE A 90 4.37 11.95 -4.74
C ILE A 90 2.84 11.84 -4.79
N ALA A 91 2.25 11.90 -5.99
CA ALA A 91 0.81 11.74 -6.18
C ALA A 91 0.31 10.38 -5.67
N GLY A 92 1.02 9.29 -5.98
CA GLY A 92 0.69 7.95 -5.47
C GLY A 92 0.68 7.87 -3.94
N ARG A 93 1.64 8.56 -3.30
CA ARG A 93 1.71 8.65 -1.84
C ARG A 93 0.58 9.49 -1.24
N LEU A 94 0.19 10.58 -1.91
CA LEU A 94 -0.93 11.42 -1.49
C LEU A 94 -2.27 10.69 -1.59
N VAL A 95 -2.48 9.90 -2.66
CA VAL A 95 -3.69 9.08 -2.83
C VAL A 95 -3.80 8.01 -1.74
N LEU A 96 -2.69 7.35 -1.40
CA LEU A 96 -2.68 6.39 -0.29
C LEU A 96 -3.06 7.06 1.03
N LYS A 97 -2.48 8.24 1.31
CA LYS A 97 -2.79 9.00 2.52
C LYS A 97 -4.28 9.38 2.58
N ALA A 98 -4.83 9.89 1.48
CA ALA A 98 -6.25 10.23 1.41
C ALA A 98 -7.18 9.03 1.64
N ARG A 99 -6.77 7.82 1.26
CA ARG A 99 -7.53 6.58 1.55
C ARG A 99 -7.39 6.06 2.97
N GLN A 100 -6.32 6.42 3.68
CA GLN A 100 -6.10 6.01 5.07
C GLN A 100 -6.84 6.92 6.06
N ASP A 101 -7.16 8.15 5.64
CA ASP A 101 -7.90 9.15 6.43
C ASP A 101 -9.44 9.04 6.27
N LEU A 102 -9.93 8.18 5.37
CA LEU A 102 -11.36 7.86 5.11
C LEU A 102 -11.77 6.59 5.88
#